data_AF-A0A830HYT1-F1
#
_entry.id   AF-A0A830HYT1-F1
#
_cell.length_a   1.000
_cell.length_b   1.000
_cell.length_c   1.000
_cell.angle_alpha   90.00
_cell.angle_beta   90.00
_cell.angle_gamma   90.00
#
_symmetry.space_group_name_H-M   'P 1'
#
loop_
_entity.id
_entity.type
_entity.pdbx_description
1 polymer ?
#
loop_
_entity_poly.entity_id
_entity_poly.type
_entity_poly.pdbx_seq_one_letter_code
_entity_poly.pdbx_strand_id
1 'polypeptide(L)'
;MLMMLSASADINLKPEDTQGIISCIVAILGISYVVIDGKRQIAEIKEELETKYGFDTKGIDRIGSLKFLKKEFEKGDGSEKVAVEMVNCARTEQAMAFGTTLDIVTWREYWGERGVAFNTIADMDKVKQYVKNLKDKQDAMKK
;
A
#
# COMPACT_ATOMS: atom_id res chain seq x y z
N MET A 1 4.13 45.87 17.28
CA MET A 1 4.93 45.63 18.50
C MET A 1 4.12 44.69 19.39
N LEU A 2 4.26 43.37 19.17
CA LEU A 2 3.55 42.35 19.95
C LEU A 2 4.43 42.02 21.16
N MET A 3 3.94 42.31 22.37
CA MET A 3 4.66 42.01 23.60
C MET A 3 4.74 40.50 23.80
N MET A 4 5.96 39.97 23.87
CA MET A 4 6.24 38.63 24.36
C MET A 4 5.90 38.56 25.84
N LEU A 5 4.83 37.83 26.18
CA LEU A 5 4.63 37.29 27.52
C LEU A 5 5.51 36.05 27.66
N SER A 6 6.71 36.22 28.21
CA SER A 6 7.50 35.13 28.75
C SER A 6 6.79 34.58 29.98
N ALA A 7 5.92 33.60 29.79
CA ALA A 7 5.51 32.72 30.86
C ALA A 7 6.68 31.76 31.13
N SER A 8 7.62 32.20 31.96
CA SER A 8 8.62 31.33 32.59
C SER A 8 7.87 30.43 33.58
N ALA A 9 7.24 29.38 33.06
CA ALA A 9 6.87 28.26 33.91
C ALA A 9 8.20 27.62 34.33
N ASP A 10 8.61 27.87 35.57
CA ASP A 10 9.67 27.12 36.24
C ASP A 10 9.20 25.66 36.40
N ILE A 11 9.25 24.92 35.30
CA ILE A 11 9.10 23.48 35.32
C ILE A 11 10.42 22.95 35.86
N ASN A 12 10.47 22.70 37.17
CA ASN A 12 11.55 21.97 37.81
C ASN A 12 11.46 20.49 37.39
N LEU A 13 11.78 20.23 36.12
CA LEU A 13 11.86 18.92 35.49
C LEU A 13 13.12 18.24 36.02
N LYS A 14 12.97 17.11 36.71
CA LYS A 14 14.11 16.30 37.11
C LYS A 14 14.86 15.85 35.85
N PRO A 15 16.19 15.68 35.91
CA PRO A 15 16.97 15.27 34.75
C PRO A 15 16.47 13.95 34.13
N GLU A 16 15.95 13.02 34.95
CA GLU A 16 15.28 11.79 34.50
C GLU A 16 14.04 12.03 33.61
N ASP A 17 13.19 13.00 33.95
CA ASP A 17 11.98 13.34 33.20
C ASP A 17 12.32 14.07 31.89
N THR A 18 13.39 14.86 31.90
CA THR A 18 13.88 15.60 30.72
C THR A 18 14.44 14.63 29.67
N GLN A 19 15.15 13.59 30.12
CA GLN A 19 15.66 12.53 29.24
C GLN A 19 14.52 11.72 28.61
N GLY A 20 13.47 11.43 29.39
CA GLY A 20 12.23 10.82 28.89
C GLY A 20 11.57 11.66 27.80
N ILE A 21 11.38 12.95 28.03
CA ILE A 21 10.75 13.86 27.06
C ILE A 21 11.57 13.96 25.77
N ILE A 22 12.90 14.12 25.87
CA ILE A 22 13.78 14.19 24.69
C ILE A 22 13.70 12.89 23.87
N SER A 23 13.69 11.73 24.54
CA SER A 23 13.59 10.43 23.85
C SER A 23 12.26 10.28 23.09
N CYS A 24 11.15 10.76 23.66
CA CYS A 24 9.85 10.77 23.02
C CYS A 24 9.83 11.69 21.80
N ILE A 25 10.43 12.88 21.90
CA ILE A 25 10.52 13.83 20.77
C ILE A 25 11.35 13.23 19.63
N VAL A 26 12.51 12.63 19.93
CA VAL A 26 13.35 11.97 18.91
C VAL A 26 12.60 10.81 18.25
N ALA A 27 11.87 9.99 19.03
CA ALA A 27 11.04 8.92 18.48
C ALA A 27 9.92 9.46 17.57
N ILE A 28 9.23 10.52 17.96
CA ILE A 28 8.19 11.17 17.15
C ILE A 28 8.78 11.72 15.85
N LEU A 29 9.94 12.40 15.92
CA LEU A 29 10.63 12.93 14.75
C LEU A 29 11.09 11.82 13.81
N GLY A 30 11.64 10.73 14.35
CA GLY A 30 12.06 9.56 13.58
C GLY A 30 10.89 8.89 12.87
N ILE A 31 9.78 8.63 13.57
CA ILE A 31 8.57 8.05 12.97
C ILE A 31 8.00 9.00 11.91
N SER A 32 7.94 10.31 12.20
CA SER A 32 7.45 11.32 11.26
C SER A 32 8.27 11.35 9.99
N TYR A 33 9.60 11.25 10.09
CA TYR A 33 10.49 11.18 8.93
C TYR A 33 10.22 9.95 8.06
N VAL A 34 10.12 8.76 8.66
CA VAL A 34 9.83 7.51 7.93
C VAL A 34 8.46 7.58 7.24
N VAL A 35 7.46 8.17 7.89
CA VAL A 35 6.12 8.36 7.30
C VAL A 35 6.16 9.34 6.13
N ILE A 36 6.87 10.46 6.25
CA ILE A 36 6.99 11.47 5.20
C ILE A 36 7.75 10.90 4.00
N ASP A 37 8.90 10.25 4.22
CA ASP A 37 9.69 9.67 3.13
C ASP A 37 8.93 8.52 2.45
N GLY A 38 8.22 7.69 3.22
CA GLY A 38 7.34 6.66 2.66
C GLY A 38 6.22 7.24 1.78
N LYS A 39 5.56 8.32 2.23
CA LYS A 39 4.54 9.03 1.43
C LYS A 39 5.12 9.62 0.16
N ARG A 40 6.33 10.20 0.22
CA ARG A 40 7.02 10.74 -0.95
C ARG A 40 7.34 9.64 -1.96
N GLN A 41 7.93 8.54 -1.53
CA GLN A 41 8.23 7.40 -2.40
C GLN A 41 6.95 6.80 -3.02
N ILE A 42 5.84 6.75 -2.28
CA ILE A 42 4.55 6.30 -2.83
C ILE A 42 4.10 7.25 -3.94
N ALA A 43 4.13 8.57 -3.71
CA ALA A 43 3.73 9.55 -4.70
C ALA A 43 4.59 9.46 -5.98
N GLU A 44 5.91 9.38 -5.84
CA GLU A 44 6.84 9.25 -6.96
C GLU A 44 6.58 7.98 -7.79
N ILE A 45 6.40 6.82 -7.13
CA ILE A 45 6.15 5.56 -7.85
C ILE A 45 4.76 5.57 -8.52
N LYS A 46 3.75 6.18 -7.87
CA LYS A 46 2.42 6.32 -8.47
C LYS A 46 2.46 7.19 -9.71
N GLU A 47 3.12 8.34 -9.62
CA GLU A 47 3.30 9.26 -10.75
C GLU A 47 4.02 8.56 -11.89
N GLU A 48 5.10 7.82 -11.63
CA GLU A 48 5.78 7.05 -12.67
C GLU A 48 4.88 5.98 -13.31
N LEU A 49 4.10 5.24 -12.51
CA LEU A 49 3.19 4.22 -13.02
C LEU A 49 2.08 4.81 -13.90
N GLU A 50 1.52 5.94 -13.50
CA GLU A 50 0.45 6.64 -14.22
C GLU A 50 0.98 7.32 -15.48
N THR A 51 2.10 8.05 -15.40
CA THR A 51 2.61 8.86 -16.51
C THR A 51 3.39 8.05 -17.53
N LYS A 52 4.24 7.11 -17.08
CA LYS A 52 5.14 6.35 -17.97
C LYS A 52 4.48 5.10 -18.54
N TYR A 53 3.61 4.47 -17.76
CA TYR A 53 3.00 3.18 -18.12
C TYR A 53 1.48 3.24 -18.31
N GLY A 54 0.85 4.39 -18.05
CA GLY A 54 -0.59 4.58 -18.23
C GLY A 54 -1.44 3.73 -17.27
N PHE A 55 -0.86 3.29 -16.15
CA PHE A 55 -1.54 2.41 -15.19
C PHE A 55 -2.19 3.23 -14.07
N ASP A 56 -3.50 3.04 -13.87
CA ASP A 56 -4.23 3.68 -12.77
C ASP A 56 -3.85 3.05 -11.42
N THR A 57 -3.18 3.83 -10.56
CA THR A 57 -2.75 3.38 -9.23
C THR A 57 -3.78 3.63 -8.13
N LYS A 58 -5.00 4.06 -8.49
CA LYS A 58 -6.05 4.42 -7.54
C LYS A 58 -6.33 3.30 -6.53
N GLY A 59 -6.19 3.66 -5.26
CA GLY A 59 -6.39 2.76 -4.11
C GLY A 59 -5.26 1.77 -3.82
N ILE A 60 -4.08 1.93 -4.45
CA ILE A 60 -2.87 1.16 -4.12
C ILE A 60 -1.93 2.05 -3.29
N ASP A 61 -2.04 2.01 -1.96
CA ASP A 61 -1.21 2.85 -1.06
C ASP A 61 -0.06 2.08 -0.41
N ARG A 62 0.04 0.77 -0.65
CA ARG A 62 1.11 -0.06 -0.10
C ARG A 62 2.36 0.06 -0.97
N ILE A 63 3.40 0.69 -0.44
CA ILE A 63 4.67 0.90 -1.14
C ILE A 63 5.28 -0.39 -1.71
N GLY A 64 5.15 -1.52 -1.01
CA GLY A 64 5.63 -2.82 -1.49
C GLY A 64 4.93 -3.27 -2.77
N SER A 65 3.61 -3.08 -2.86
CA SER A 65 2.82 -3.39 -4.05
C SER A 65 3.19 -2.47 -5.21
N LEU A 66 3.40 -1.18 -4.95
CA LEU A 66 3.81 -0.21 -5.97
C LEU A 66 5.21 -0.50 -6.52
N LYS A 67 6.18 -0.81 -5.66
CA LYS A 67 7.54 -1.21 -6.09
C LYS A 67 7.52 -2.51 -6.90
N PHE A 68 6.69 -3.47 -6.50
CA PHE A 68 6.51 -4.70 -7.25
C PHE A 68 5.94 -4.44 -8.64
N LEU A 69 4.86 -3.65 -8.74
CA LEU A 69 4.27 -3.27 -10.04
C LEU A 69 5.27 -2.53 -10.91
N LYS A 70 5.95 -1.51 -10.39
CA LYS A 70 6.97 -0.76 -11.13
C LYS A 70 8.01 -1.69 -11.74
N LYS A 71 8.53 -2.65 -10.96
CA LYS A 71 9.51 -3.63 -11.44
C LYS A 71 8.98 -4.49 -12.58
N GLU A 72 7.72 -4.92 -12.53
CA GLU A 72 7.14 -5.75 -13.60
C GLU A 72 6.81 -4.91 -14.85
N PHE A 73 6.31 -3.68 -14.69
CA PHE A 73 6.13 -2.73 -15.79
C PHE A 73 7.46 -2.36 -16.47
N GLU A 74 8.55 -2.22 -15.71
CA GLU A 74 9.90 -1.96 -16.23
C GLU A 74 10.46 -3.11 -17.08
N LYS A 75 10.03 -4.36 -16.85
CA LYS A 75 10.47 -5.50 -17.67
C LYS A 75 9.88 -5.47 -19.07
N GLY A 76 8.66 -4.94 -19.23
CA GLY A 76 7.98 -4.85 -20.52
C GLY A 76 7.71 -6.19 -21.22
N ASP A 77 7.72 -7.30 -20.48
CA ASP A 77 7.59 -8.67 -20.99
C ASP A 77 6.16 -9.22 -20.89
N GLY A 78 5.17 -8.36 -20.65
CA GLY A 78 3.77 -8.75 -20.44
C GLY A 78 3.47 -9.24 -19.01
N SER A 79 4.45 -9.24 -18.11
CA SER A 79 4.29 -9.62 -16.71
C SER A 79 3.45 -8.68 -15.88
N GLU A 80 3.33 -7.43 -16.31
CA GLU A 80 2.59 -6.40 -15.62
C GLU A 80 1.13 -6.78 -15.39
N LYS A 81 0.51 -7.47 -16.35
CA LYS A 81 -0.89 -7.92 -16.24
C LYS A 81 -1.07 -8.91 -15.09
N VAL A 82 -0.19 -9.91 -14.99
CA VAL A 82 -0.24 -10.90 -13.90
C VAL A 82 0.11 -10.24 -12.57
N ALA A 83 1.06 -9.30 -12.57
CA ALA A 83 1.45 -8.56 -11.39
C ALA A 83 0.29 -7.72 -10.82
N VAL A 84 -0.50 -7.07 -11.68
CA VAL A 84 -1.72 -6.34 -11.31
C VAL A 84 -2.73 -7.27 -10.65
N GLU A 85 -2.99 -8.45 -11.24
CA GLU A 85 -3.91 -9.43 -10.67
C GLU A 85 -3.44 -9.97 -9.31
N MET A 86 -2.12 -10.16 -9.13
CA MET A 86 -1.54 -10.53 -7.83
C MET A 86 -1.75 -9.45 -6.76
N VAL A 87 -1.54 -8.18 -7.12
CA VAL A 87 -1.78 -7.05 -6.20
C VAL A 87 -3.26 -6.94 -5.86
N ASN A 88 -4.15 -7.07 -6.84
CA ASN A 88 -5.59 -7.01 -6.62
C ASN A 88 -6.11 -8.21 -5.82
N CYS A 89 -5.51 -9.40 -5.96
CA CYS A 89 -5.80 -10.53 -5.08
C CYS A 89 -5.44 -10.22 -3.62
N ALA A 90 -4.26 -9.65 -3.37
CA ALA A 90 -3.86 -9.27 -2.01
C ALA A 90 -4.75 -8.15 -1.43
N ARG A 91 -5.19 -7.20 -2.26
CA ARG A 91 -6.14 -6.16 -1.86
C ARG A 91 -7.54 -6.73 -1.57
N THR A 92 -7.97 -7.70 -2.37
CA THR A 92 -9.23 -8.42 -2.13
C THR A 92 -9.17 -9.15 -0.79
N GLU A 93 -8.08 -9.87 -0.52
CA GLU A 93 -7.88 -10.55 0.77
C GLU A 93 -7.93 -9.57 1.95
N GLN A 94 -7.31 -8.40 1.80
CA GLN A 94 -7.37 -7.35 2.82
C GLN A 94 -8.78 -6.77 2.99
N ALA A 95 -9.49 -6.50 1.88
CA ALA A 95 -10.86 -6.00 1.89
C ALA A 95 -11.84 -7.03 2.49
N MET A 96 -11.58 -8.32 2.31
CA MET A 96 -12.37 -9.37 2.96
C MET A 96 -12.14 -9.48 4.45
N ALA A 97 -10.92 -9.19 4.91
CA ALA A 97 -10.57 -9.25 6.33
C ALA A 97 -11.00 -7.98 7.10
N PHE A 98 -10.93 -6.81 6.46
CA PHE A 98 -11.07 -5.51 7.15
C PHE A 98 -11.91 -4.47 6.40
N GLY A 99 -12.42 -4.79 5.21
CA GLY A 99 -13.14 -3.86 4.36
C GLY A 99 -14.63 -3.74 4.71
N THR A 100 -15.29 -2.85 3.97
CA THR A 100 -16.73 -2.61 4.07
C THR A 100 -17.51 -3.51 3.13
N THR A 101 -18.83 -3.63 3.33
CA THR A 101 -19.71 -4.36 2.41
C THR A 101 -19.62 -3.83 0.96
N LEU A 102 -19.41 -2.53 0.77
CA LEU A 102 -19.23 -1.94 -0.55
C LEU A 102 -17.95 -2.43 -1.22
N ASP A 103 -16.84 -2.53 -0.47
CA ASP A 103 -15.58 -3.06 -1.00
C ASP A 103 -15.74 -4.50 -1.48
N ILE A 104 -16.51 -5.32 -0.74
CA ILE A 104 -16.80 -6.71 -1.12
C ILE A 104 -17.60 -6.77 -2.44
N VAL A 105 -18.56 -5.87 -2.63
CA VAL A 105 -19.33 -5.77 -3.89
C VAL A 105 -18.43 -5.37 -5.05
N THR A 106 -17.58 -4.36 -4.88
CA THR A 106 -16.61 -3.94 -5.91
C THR A 106 -15.68 -5.08 -6.30
N TRP A 107 -15.15 -5.83 -5.33
CA TRP A 107 -14.27 -6.97 -5.63
C TRP A 107 -15.03 -8.14 -6.25
N ARG A 108 -16.29 -8.37 -5.87
CA ARG A 108 -17.15 -9.38 -6.51
C ARG A 108 -17.38 -9.07 -7.98
N GLU A 109 -17.66 -7.82 -8.33
CA GLU A 109 -17.80 -7.39 -9.72
C GLU A 109 -16.47 -7.56 -10.48
N TYR A 110 -15.38 -7.07 -9.90
CA TYR A 110 -14.04 -7.17 -10.47
C TYR A 110 -13.61 -8.60 -10.81
N TRP A 111 -13.83 -9.55 -9.88
CA TRP A 111 -13.53 -10.97 -10.10
C TRP A 111 -14.58 -11.66 -10.98
N GLY A 112 -15.83 -11.20 -10.93
CA GLY A 112 -16.91 -11.65 -11.79
C GLY A 112 -16.63 -11.41 -13.27
N GLU A 113 -16.09 -10.24 -13.63
CA GLU A 113 -15.65 -9.92 -15.01
C GLU A 113 -14.59 -10.90 -15.53
N ARG A 114 -13.81 -11.48 -14.62
CA ARG A 114 -12.76 -12.49 -14.92
C ARG A 114 -13.28 -13.92 -14.89
N GLY A 115 -14.58 -14.10 -14.68
CA GLY A 115 -15.24 -15.42 -14.58
C GLY A 115 -15.04 -16.11 -13.24
N VAL A 116 -14.60 -15.40 -12.19
CA VAL A 116 -14.38 -15.96 -10.86
C VAL A 116 -15.56 -15.58 -9.95
N ALA A 117 -16.41 -16.56 -9.64
CA ALA A 117 -17.52 -16.36 -8.71
C ALA A 117 -17.00 -16.18 -7.28
N PHE A 118 -17.25 -15.01 -6.70
CA PHE A 118 -16.71 -14.56 -5.42
C PHE A 118 -17.79 -13.95 -4.51
N ASN A 119 -18.21 -14.68 -3.47
CA ASN A 119 -19.28 -14.20 -2.57
C ASN A 119 -18.83 -14.04 -1.12
N THR A 120 -17.91 -14.88 -0.67
CA THR A 120 -17.51 -15.01 0.73
C THR A 120 -15.99 -15.09 0.88
N ILE A 121 -15.48 -14.98 2.12
CA ILE A 121 -14.06 -15.14 2.41
C ILE A 121 -13.56 -16.52 1.95
N ALA A 122 -14.39 -17.57 2.10
CA ALA A 122 -14.06 -18.92 1.64
C ALA A 122 -13.86 -19.02 0.12
N ASP A 123 -14.47 -18.12 -0.66
CA ASP A 123 -14.28 -18.08 -2.11
C ASP A 123 -12.93 -17.44 -2.51
N MET A 124 -12.16 -16.89 -1.57
CA MET A 124 -10.81 -16.37 -1.85
C MET A 124 -9.87 -17.43 -2.41
N ASP A 125 -10.07 -18.71 -2.08
CA ASP A 125 -9.26 -19.78 -2.65
C ASP A 125 -9.41 -19.89 -4.17
N LYS A 126 -10.60 -19.58 -4.70
CA LYS A 126 -10.85 -19.53 -6.16
C LYS A 126 -10.10 -18.38 -6.82
N VAL A 127 -10.08 -17.21 -6.17
CA VAL A 127 -9.31 -16.04 -6.63
C VAL A 127 -7.81 -16.35 -6.62
N LYS A 128 -7.30 -16.93 -5.52
CA LYS A 128 -5.89 -17.34 -5.41
C LYS A 128 -5.51 -18.37 -6.47
N GLN A 129 -6.39 -19.34 -6.72
CA GLN A 129 -6.17 -20.35 -7.76
C GLN A 129 -6.17 -19.74 -9.16
N TYR A 130 -7.08 -18.80 -9.45
CA TYR A 130 -7.11 -18.07 -10.73
C TYR A 130 -5.77 -17.34 -10.98
N VAL A 131 -5.31 -16.56 -10.01
CA VAL A 131 -4.05 -15.80 -10.13
C VAL A 131 -2.84 -16.74 -10.24
N LYS A 132 -2.83 -17.85 -9.50
CA LYS A 132 -1.79 -18.87 -9.62
C LYS A 132 -1.74 -19.45 -11.04
N ASN A 133 -2.90 -19.80 -11.60
CA ASN A 133 -2.98 -20.33 -12.97
C ASN A 133 -2.50 -19.31 -14.01
N LEU A 134 -2.77 -18.02 -13.81
CA LEU A 134 -2.24 -16.96 -14.68
C LEU A 134 -0.71 -16.91 -14.62
N LYS A 135 -0.15 -16.97 -13.42
CA LYS A 135 1.30 -16.97 -13.21
C LYS A 135 1.96 -18.21 -13.83
N ASP A 136 1.41 -19.40 -13.59
CA ASP A 136 1.95 -20.64 -14.13
C ASP A 136 1.93 -20.64 -15.67
N LYS A 137 0.87 -20.10 -16.29
CA LYS A 137 0.80 -19.89 -17.76
C LYS A 137 1.86 -18.91 -18.24
N GLN A 138 2.04 -17.80 -17.53
CA GLN A 138 3.04 -16.81 -17.86
C GLN A 138 4.46 -17.38 -17.81
N ASP A 139 4.77 -18.15 -16.76
CA ASP A 139 6.06 -18.81 -16.60
C ASP A 139 6.30 -19.89 -17.66
N ALA A 140 5.23 -20.57 -18.12
CA ALA A 140 5.31 -21.52 -19.23
C ALA A 140 5.57 -20.85 -20.58
N MET A 141 5.08 -19.62 -20.82
CA MET A 141 5.34 -18.87 -22.06
C MET A 141 6.75 -18.27 -22.13
N LYS A 142 7.49 -18.22 -21.01
CA LYS A 142 8.87 -17.73 -20.95
C LYS A 142 9.93 -18.82 -21.15
N LYS A 143 9.51 -20.09 -21.24
CA LYS A 143 10.38 -21.25 -21.49
C LYS A 143 10.40 -21.60 -22.98
#